data_AF-A0A533ZXF2-F1
#
_entry.id   AF-A0A533ZXF2-F1
#
_cell.length_a   1.000
_cell.length_b   1.000
_cell.length_c   1.000
_cell.angle_alpha   90.00
_cell.angle_beta   90.00
_cell.angle_gamma   90.00
#
_symmetry.space_group_name_H-M   'P 1'
#
loop_
_entity.id
_entity.type
_entity.pdbx_description
1 polymer ?
#
loop_
_entity_poly.entity_id
_entity_poly.type
_entity_poly.pdbx_seq_one_letter_code
_entity_poly.pdbx_strand_id
1 'polypeptide(L)'
;MSIQAENNKKTEDIKASLEILLEELENKKQMIATRNSCFYKIVHYFQRDKLELLNRAACILNKLNNKFHSFDDFNSIKKLRQTELFFKNPVLKEFAFFSYKSQIDSNLLDYVNIEIKLDKLSKKADDLYRRGYHVEGIIANGVENDIRNLNRWHFEKKLIDPNDYKTRALAIIDKARPTLEQHRGCKRILINLIALISTLGFAFIVNKGVNNRFLFCPETKSSEQLTKLEHSVSKLNY
;
A
#
# COMPACT_ATOMS: atom_id res chain seq x y z
N MET A 1 31.90 -13.08 3.75
CA MET A 1 30.56 -13.71 3.71
C MET A 1 30.05 -13.58 2.27
N SER A 2 29.53 -14.64 1.65
CA SER A 2 29.02 -14.52 0.26
C SER A 2 27.72 -13.72 0.23
N ILE A 3 27.45 -13.01 -0.87
CA ILE A 3 26.18 -12.25 -1.09
C ILE A 3 24.97 -13.15 -0.85
N GLN A 4 25.06 -14.42 -1.25
CA GLN A 4 23.99 -15.40 -1.06
C GLN A 4 23.78 -15.79 0.42
N ALA A 5 24.83 -15.89 1.21
CA ALA A 5 24.70 -16.13 2.65
C ALA A 5 24.07 -14.93 3.37
N GLU A 6 24.37 -13.70 2.93
CA GLU A 6 23.76 -12.49 3.46
C GLU A 6 22.27 -12.38 3.10
N ASN A 7 21.90 -12.67 1.85
CA ASN A 7 20.50 -12.62 1.41
C ASN A 7 19.64 -13.72 2.07
N ASN A 8 20.21 -14.90 2.29
CA ASN A 8 19.55 -15.95 3.05
C ASN A 8 19.30 -15.50 4.49
N LYS A 9 20.30 -14.92 5.15
CA LYS A 9 20.15 -14.40 6.52
C LYS A 9 19.05 -13.34 6.61
N LYS A 10 19.07 -12.33 5.73
CA LYS A 10 18.02 -11.30 5.68
C LYS A 10 16.63 -11.91 5.51
N THR A 11 16.51 -12.90 4.63
CA THR A 11 15.25 -13.60 4.36
C THR A 11 14.70 -14.29 5.60
N GLU A 12 15.55 -15.00 6.33
CA GLU A 12 15.15 -15.64 7.59
C GLU A 12 14.81 -14.63 8.69
N ASP A 13 15.56 -13.52 8.79
CA ASP A 13 15.24 -12.42 9.73
C ASP A 13 13.84 -11.82 9.45
N ILE A 14 13.44 -11.71 8.18
CA ILE A 14 12.08 -11.27 7.81
C ILE A 14 11.03 -12.30 8.19
N LYS A 15 11.25 -13.58 7.91
CA LYS A 15 10.28 -14.63 8.24
C LYS A 15 10.05 -14.67 9.75
N ALA A 16 11.12 -14.64 10.54
CA ALA A 16 11.03 -14.55 12.00
C ALA A 16 10.25 -13.30 12.45
N SER A 17 10.51 -12.14 11.85
CA SER A 17 9.77 -10.90 12.15
C SER A 17 8.29 -10.99 11.76
N LEU A 18 7.95 -11.66 10.67
CA LEU A 18 6.57 -11.91 10.23
C LEU A 18 5.85 -12.87 11.16
N GLU A 19 6.53 -13.89 11.67
CA GLU A 19 6.00 -14.86 12.63
C GLU A 19 5.68 -14.20 13.98
N ILE A 20 6.60 -13.37 14.50
CA ILE A 20 6.36 -12.59 15.73
C ILE A 20 5.12 -11.69 15.55
N LEU A 21 5.02 -10.97 14.44
CA LEU A 21 3.89 -10.09 14.16
C LEU A 21 2.56 -10.86 14.02
N LEU A 22 2.62 -12.08 13.46
CA LEU A 22 1.46 -12.96 13.37
C LEU A 22 1.01 -13.45 14.75
N GLU A 23 1.96 -13.82 15.61
CA GLU A 23 1.67 -14.24 16.99
C GLU A 23 1.01 -13.11 17.79
N GLU A 24 1.52 -11.88 17.69
CA GLU A 24 0.90 -10.69 18.30
C GLU A 24 -0.56 -10.49 17.86
N LEU A 25 -0.84 -10.68 16.56
CA LEU A 25 -2.19 -10.56 16.01
C LEU A 25 -3.11 -11.67 16.52
N GLU A 26 -2.65 -12.92 16.55
CA GLU A 26 -3.45 -14.04 17.06
C GLU A 26 -3.75 -13.88 18.56
N ASN A 27 -2.78 -13.44 19.35
CA ASN A 27 -2.98 -13.10 20.77
C ASN A 27 -4.04 -12.00 20.92
N LYS A 28 -3.98 -10.93 20.12
CA LYS A 28 -5.01 -9.86 20.16
C LYS A 28 -6.38 -10.37 19.77
N LYS A 29 -6.47 -11.23 18.75
CA LYS A 29 -7.74 -11.85 18.32
C LYS A 29 -8.37 -12.67 19.44
N GLN A 30 -7.57 -13.50 20.12
CA GLN A 30 -8.03 -14.32 21.25
C GLN A 30 -8.53 -13.46 22.41
N MET A 31 -7.82 -12.37 22.75
CA MET A 31 -8.26 -11.42 23.78
C MET A 31 -9.60 -10.76 23.44
N ILE A 32 -9.85 -10.42 22.18
CA ILE A 32 -11.13 -9.84 21.75
C ILE A 32 -12.23 -10.90 21.79
N ALA A 33 -11.96 -12.11 21.31
CA ALA A 33 -12.93 -13.20 21.32
C ALA A 33 -13.38 -13.58 22.74
N THR A 34 -12.45 -13.65 23.69
CA THR A 34 -12.73 -13.92 25.12
C THR A 34 -13.48 -12.77 25.78
N ARG A 35 -13.17 -11.51 25.44
CA ARG A 35 -13.88 -10.35 26.00
C ARG A 35 -15.32 -10.22 25.47
N ASN A 36 -15.56 -10.68 24.24
CA ASN A 36 -16.89 -10.69 23.62
C ASN A 36 -17.85 -11.72 24.24
N SER A 37 -17.37 -12.77 24.93
CA SER A 37 -18.25 -13.69 25.63
C SER A 37 -18.87 -13.08 26.90
N CYS A 38 -18.29 -11.99 27.43
CA CYS A 38 -18.71 -11.36 28.69
C CYS A 38 -19.61 -10.11 28.54
N PHE A 39 -19.80 -9.53 27.34
CA PHE A 39 -20.52 -8.25 27.18
C PHE A 39 -21.58 -8.28 26.06
N TYR A 40 -22.83 -7.92 26.40
CA TYR A 40 -24.01 -8.06 25.52
C TYR A 40 -24.25 -6.86 24.56
N LYS A 41 -24.68 -7.23 23.34
CA LYS A 41 -25.39 -6.56 22.23
C LYS A 41 -24.90 -5.24 21.57
N ILE A 42 -24.38 -4.22 22.25
CA ILE A 42 -24.03 -2.93 21.55
C ILE A 42 -22.53 -2.82 21.20
N VAL A 43 -21.65 -3.41 22.01
CA VAL A 43 -20.19 -3.46 21.74
C VAL A 43 -19.84 -4.39 20.56
N HIS A 44 -20.77 -5.28 20.19
CA HIS A 44 -20.56 -6.31 19.18
C HIS A 44 -20.28 -5.80 17.76
N TYR A 45 -20.87 -4.67 17.33
CA TYR A 45 -20.70 -4.19 15.96
C TYR A 45 -19.27 -3.67 15.72
N PHE A 46 -18.77 -2.83 16.62
CA PHE A 46 -17.42 -2.25 16.48
C PHE A 46 -16.31 -3.30 16.67
N GLN A 47 -16.54 -4.27 17.55
CA GLN A 47 -15.61 -5.39 17.76
C GLN A 47 -15.62 -6.39 16.60
N ARG A 48 -16.74 -6.55 15.90
CA ARG A 48 -16.84 -7.43 14.73
C ARG A 48 -15.99 -6.91 13.56
N ASP A 49 -16.08 -5.62 13.25
CA ASP A 49 -15.28 -5.02 12.17
C ASP A 49 -13.78 -5.06 12.49
N LYS A 50 -13.41 -4.82 13.76
CA LYS A 50 -12.02 -4.97 14.23
C LYS A 50 -11.54 -6.42 14.10
N LEU A 51 -12.33 -7.40 14.54
CA LEU A 51 -11.97 -8.81 14.46
C LEU A 51 -11.84 -9.29 13.01
N GLU A 52 -12.74 -8.85 12.12
CA GLU A 52 -12.64 -9.16 10.69
C GLU A 52 -11.34 -8.58 10.09
N LEU A 53 -10.99 -7.35 10.44
CA LEU A 53 -9.75 -6.73 9.98
C LEU A 53 -8.50 -7.47 10.49
N LEU A 54 -8.50 -7.89 11.77
CA LEU A 54 -7.42 -8.70 12.34
C LEU A 54 -7.31 -10.07 11.65
N ASN A 55 -8.44 -10.73 11.35
CA ASN A 55 -8.46 -11.98 10.60
C ASN A 55 -7.88 -11.80 9.18
N ARG A 56 -8.22 -10.70 8.51
CA ARG A 56 -7.64 -10.37 7.21
C ARG A 56 -6.14 -10.10 7.32
N ALA A 57 -5.69 -9.39 8.36
CA ALA A 57 -4.27 -9.14 8.62
C ALA A 57 -3.48 -10.44 8.80
N ALA A 58 -3.96 -11.34 9.66
CA ALA A 58 -3.36 -12.65 9.89
C ALA A 58 -3.30 -13.49 8.61
N CYS A 59 -4.38 -13.49 7.81
CA CYS A 59 -4.41 -14.18 6.52
C CYS A 59 -3.36 -13.63 5.54
N ILE A 60 -3.20 -12.30 5.48
CA ILE A 60 -2.20 -11.64 4.63
C ILE A 60 -0.78 -12.02 5.08
N LEU A 61 -0.50 -11.98 6.39
CA LEU A 61 0.82 -12.36 6.93
C LEU A 61 1.15 -13.82 6.65
N ASN A 62 0.23 -14.75 6.90
CA ASN A 62 0.43 -16.17 6.60
C ASN A 62 0.74 -16.40 5.11
N LYS A 63 -0.02 -15.73 4.22
CA LYS A 63 0.24 -15.80 2.78
C LYS A 63 1.58 -15.18 2.38
N LEU A 64 2.01 -14.13 3.06
CA LEU A 64 3.30 -13.51 2.84
C LEU A 64 4.42 -14.44 3.32
N ASN A 65 4.36 -14.94 4.56
CA ASN A 65 5.40 -15.82 5.13
C ASN A 65 5.64 -17.05 4.24
N ASN A 66 4.56 -17.69 3.79
CA ASN A 66 4.65 -18.90 2.95
C ASN A 66 5.12 -18.62 1.51
N LYS A 67 5.02 -17.37 1.03
CA LYS A 67 5.34 -17.01 -0.37
C LYS A 67 6.51 -16.03 -0.48
N PHE A 68 7.15 -15.69 0.64
CA PHE A 68 8.31 -14.80 0.64
C PHE A 68 9.54 -15.64 0.31
N HIS A 69 10.17 -15.34 -0.83
CA HIS A 69 11.26 -16.12 -1.37
C HIS A 69 12.61 -15.49 -1.04
N SER A 70 12.79 -14.20 -1.38
CA SER A 70 14.04 -13.48 -1.12
C SER A 70 13.86 -11.97 -1.19
N PHE A 71 14.91 -11.25 -0.81
CA PHE A 71 15.01 -9.79 -0.92
C PHE A 71 15.21 -9.27 -2.34
N ASP A 72 15.64 -10.13 -3.25
CA ASP A 72 15.87 -9.78 -4.66
C ASP A 72 14.66 -10.13 -5.54
N ASP A 73 13.71 -10.93 -5.02
CA ASP A 73 12.50 -11.28 -5.73
C ASP A 73 11.49 -10.12 -5.70
N PHE A 74 11.24 -9.55 -6.89
CA PHE A 74 10.30 -8.46 -7.08
C PHE A 74 8.92 -8.76 -6.49
N ASN A 75 8.39 -9.98 -6.66
CA ASN A 75 7.06 -10.33 -6.17
C ASN A 75 7.01 -10.43 -4.64
N SER A 76 8.07 -10.94 -4.02
CA SER A 76 8.24 -11.00 -2.56
C SER A 76 8.26 -9.59 -1.97
N ILE A 77 9.08 -8.69 -2.53
CA ILE A 77 9.14 -7.30 -2.08
C ILE A 77 7.82 -6.56 -2.32
N LYS A 78 7.16 -6.78 -3.46
CA LYS A 78 5.84 -6.20 -3.76
C LYS A 78 4.80 -6.61 -2.74
N LYS A 79 4.70 -7.89 -2.40
CA LYS A 79 3.77 -8.38 -1.37
C LYS A 79 4.12 -7.89 0.03
N LEU A 80 5.41 -7.87 0.39
CA LEU A 80 5.89 -7.33 1.66
C LEU A 80 5.48 -5.86 1.82
N ARG A 81 5.69 -5.06 0.77
CA ARG A 81 5.31 -3.64 0.73
C ARG A 81 3.82 -3.40 0.75
N GLN A 82 3.04 -4.21 0.02
CA GLN A 82 1.57 -4.14 0.09
C GLN A 82 1.07 -4.46 1.50
N THR A 83 1.70 -5.42 2.17
CA THR A 83 1.39 -5.80 3.55
C THR A 83 1.73 -4.66 4.51
N GLU A 84 2.93 -4.08 4.45
CA GLU A 84 3.28 -2.89 5.26
C GLU A 84 2.23 -1.77 5.09
N LEU A 85 1.81 -1.48 3.84
CA LEU A 85 0.81 -0.46 3.56
C LEU A 85 -0.57 -0.81 4.14
N PHE A 86 -0.93 -2.10 4.23
CA PHE A 86 -2.16 -2.56 4.86
C PHE A 86 -2.13 -2.32 6.38
N PHE A 87 -0.99 -2.56 7.02
CA PHE A 87 -0.78 -2.31 8.46
C PHE A 87 -0.77 -0.82 8.84
N LYS A 88 -0.73 0.10 7.87
CA LYS A 88 -0.96 1.54 8.12
C LYS A 88 -2.41 1.89 8.46
N ASN A 89 -3.33 0.92 8.39
CA ASN A 89 -4.70 1.12 8.86
C ASN A 89 -4.72 1.54 10.34
N PRO A 90 -5.52 2.54 10.75
CA PRO A 90 -5.55 3.01 12.14
C PRO A 90 -5.75 1.91 13.20
N VAL A 91 -6.54 0.89 12.88
CA VAL A 91 -6.80 -0.24 13.78
C VAL A 91 -5.60 -1.18 13.90
N LEU A 92 -4.79 -1.28 12.85
CA LEU A 92 -3.60 -2.14 12.80
C LEU A 92 -2.31 -1.39 13.14
N LYS A 93 -2.37 -0.08 13.32
CA LYS A 93 -1.21 0.77 13.61
C LYS A 93 -0.56 0.43 14.97
N GLU A 94 -1.30 -0.24 15.86
CA GLU A 94 -0.76 -0.77 17.13
C GLU A 94 0.28 -1.89 16.90
N PHE A 95 0.25 -2.57 15.76
CA PHE A 95 1.21 -3.61 15.39
C PHE A 95 2.37 -3.01 14.61
N ALA A 96 3.56 -3.03 15.20
CA ALA A 96 4.74 -2.43 14.59
C ALA A 96 5.23 -3.28 13.41
N PHE A 97 5.08 -2.77 12.19
CA PHE A 97 5.69 -3.40 11.02
C PHE A 97 7.21 -3.16 11.05
N PHE A 98 7.99 -4.23 10.97
CA PHE A 98 9.46 -4.17 11.05
C PHE A 98 10.07 -3.31 9.93
N SER A 99 11.24 -2.73 10.20
CA SER A 99 11.94 -1.86 9.25
C SER A 99 12.86 -2.68 8.33
N TYR A 100 12.44 -2.89 7.09
CA TYR A 100 13.19 -3.68 6.11
C TYR A 100 13.71 -2.87 4.90
N LYS A 101 13.21 -1.65 4.70
CA LYS A 101 13.46 -0.87 3.47
C LYS A 101 14.93 -0.54 3.21
N SER A 102 15.70 -0.29 4.27
CA SER A 102 17.14 -0.01 4.16
C SER A 102 17.95 -1.22 3.70
N GLN A 103 17.33 -2.41 3.68
CA GLN A 103 17.96 -3.66 3.27
C GLN A 103 17.63 -4.04 1.83
N ILE A 104 16.75 -3.29 1.15
CA ILE A 104 16.35 -3.53 -0.25
C ILE A 104 17.08 -2.55 -1.15
N ASP A 105 17.50 -3.01 -2.32
CA ASP A 105 17.96 -2.14 -3.40
C ASP A 105 16.94 -1.01 -3.69
N SER A 106 17.44 0.22 -3.74
CA SER A 106 16.58 1.40 -3.93
C SER A 106 15.81 1.36 -5.25
N ASN A 107 16.40 0.87 -6.34
CA ASN A 107 15.73 0.79 -7.64
C ASN A 107 14.61 -0.26 -7.61
N LEU A 108 14.86 -1.41 -6.97
CA LEU A 108 13.84 -2.43 -6.75
C LEU A 108 12.67 -1.90 -5.93
N LEU A 109 12.96 -1.15 -4.86
CA LEU A 109 11.92 -0.56 -4.01
C LEU A 109 11.09 0.49 -4.76
N ASP A 110 11.72 1.32 -5.59
CA ASP A 110 11.04 2.31 -6.43
C ASP A 110 10.15 1.63 -7.47
N TYR A 111 10.67 0.61 -8.16
CA TYR A 111 9.90 -0.20 -9.11
C TYR A 111 8.65 -0.78 -8.44
N VAL A 112 8.81 -1.41 -7.28
CA VAL A 112 7.71 -1.97 -6.49
C VAL A 112 6.69 -0.89 -6.10
N ASN A 113 7.12 0.28 -5.67
CA ASN A 113 6.21 1.36 -5.26
C ASN A 113 5.36 1.86 -6.44
N ILE A 114 5.94 1.97 -7.64
CA ILE A 114 5.23 2.34 -8.88
C ILE A 114 4.20 1.27 -9.22
N GLU A 115 4.61 0.00 -9.25
CA GLU A 115 3.75 -1.13 -9.56
C GLU A 115 2.55 -1.27 -8.62
N ILE A 116 2.71 -0.97 -7.33
CA ILE A 116 1.59 -0.93 -6.37
C ILE A 116 0.59 0.17 -6.71
N LYS A 117 1.03 1.32 -7.24
CA LYS A 117 0.12 2.38 -7.69
C LYS A 117 -0.57 2.01 -8.99
N LEU A 118 0.11 1.32 -9.90
CA LEU A 118 -0.48 0.77 -11.11
C LEU A 118 -1.55 -0.29 -10.81
N ASP A 119 -1.31 -1.19 -9.85
CA ASP A 119 -2.35 -2.14 -9.39
C ASP A 119 -3.60 -1.42 -8.86
N LYS A 120 -3.42 -0.27 -8.19
CA LYS A 120 -4.54 0.57 -7.72
C LYS A 120 -5.26 1.26 -8.88
N LEU A 121 -4.52 1.71 -9.89
CA LEU A 121 -5.09 2.30 -11.10
C LEU A 121 -5.92 1.28 -11.87
N SER A 122 -5.38 0.08 -12.07
CA SER A 122 -6.05 -1.05 -12.72
C SER A 122 -7.38 -1.41 -12.03
N LYS A 123 -7.35 -1.60 -10.70
CA LYS A 123 -8.60 -1.81 -9.93
C LYS A 123 -9.60 -0.66 -10.05
N LYS A 124 -9.08 0.57 -10.18
CA LYS A 124 -9.94 1.75 -10.34
C LYS A 124 -10.51 1.85 -11.75
N ALA A 125 -9.78 1.42 -12.77
CA ALA A 125 -10.27 1.27 -14.14
C ALA A 125 -11.45 0.29 -14.19
N ASP A 126 -11.33 -0.87 -13.54
CA ASP A 126 -12.42 -1.85 -13.44
C ASP A 126 -13.65 -1.31 -12.70
N ASP A 127 -13.46 -0.51 -11.65
CA ASP A 127 -14.55 0.18 -10.94
C ASP A 127 -15.25 1.20 -11.84
N LEU A 128 -14.49 2.01 -12.58
CA LEU A 128 -15.05 2.98 -13.52
C LEU A 128 -15.89 2.30 -14.60
N TYR A 129 -15.33 1.24 -15.20
CA TYR A 129 -16.01 0.49 -16.24
C TYR A 129 -17.32 -0.12 -15.74
N ARG A 130 -17.32 -0.76 -14.56
CA ARG A 130 -18.53 -1.33 -13.94
C ARG A 130 -19.60 -0.29 -13.58
N ARG A 131 -19.20 0.97 -13.41
CA ARG A 131 -20.10 2.08 -13.09
C ARG A 131 -20.59 2.86 -14.33
N GLY A 132 -20.25 2.40 -15.54
CA GLY A 132 -20.66 3.02 -16.81
C GLY A 132 -19.68 4.07 -17.34
N TYR A 133 -18.59 4.36 -16.63
CA TYR A 133 -17.53 5.28 -17.07
C TYR A 133 -16.52 4.52 -17.95
N HIS A 134 -17.01 4.01 -19.09
CA HIS A 134 -16.25 3.10 -19.94
C HIS A 134 -15.02 3.77 -20.55
N VAL A 135 -15.14 5.01 -21.00
CA VAL A 135 -14.03 5.77 -21.62
C VAL A 135 -12.91 5.99 -20.61
N GLU A 136 -13.25 6.39 -19.40
CA GLU A 136 -12.29 6.65 -18.32
C GLU A 136 -11.67 5.35 -17.81
N GLY A 137 -12.44 4.26 -17.76
CA GLY A 137 -11.93 2.92 -17.49
C GLY A 137 -10.90 2.48 -18.53
N ILE A 138 -11.20 2.64 -19.83
CA ILE A 138 -10.28 2.31 -20.92
C ILE A 138 -9.00 3.16 -20.84
N ILE A 139 -9.12 4.46 -20.61
CA ILE A 139 -7.96 5.37 -20.51
C ILE A 139 -7.10 5.01 -19.29
N ALA A 140 -7.70 4.74 -18.13
CA ALA A 140 -6.96 4.33 -16.94
C ALA A 140 -6.20 3.02 -17.15
N ASN A 141 -6.82 2.06 -17.85
CA ASN A 141 -6.16 0.81 -18.23
C ASN A 141 -5.04 1.04 -19.27
N GLY A 142 -5.22 1.95 -20.22
CA GLY A 142 -4.17 2.35 -21.17
C GLY A 142 -2.94 2.92 -20.46
N VAL A 143 -3.14 3.88 -19.56
CA VAL A 143 -2.05 4.45 -18.73
C VAL A 143 -1.32 3.36 -17.94
N GLU A 144 -2.07 2.42 -17.36
CA GLU A 144 -1.48 1.32 -16.61
C GLU A 144 -0.57 0.44 -17.48
N ASN A 145 -1.08 -0.02 -18.63
CA ASN A 145 -0.32 -0.86 -19.56
C ASN A 145 0.91 -0.15 -20.10
N ASP A 146 0.78 1.12 -20.49
CA ASP A 146 1.88 1.90 -21.06
C ASP A 146 3.00 2.11 -20.04
N ILE A 147 2.67 2.44 -18.79
CA ILE A 147 3.68 2.60 -17.72
C ILE A 147 4.29 1.24 -17.35
N ARG A 148 3.53 0.14 -17.31
CA ARG A 148 4.10 -1.21 -17.08
C ARG A 148 5.10 -1.60 -18.17
N ASN A 149 4.82 -1.23 -19.42
CA ASN A 149 5.76 -1.46 -20.52
C ASN A 149 7.05 -0.63 -20.33
N LEU A 150 6.93 0.64 -19.96
CA LEU A 150 8.08 1.47 -19.61
C LEU A 150 8.87 0.91 -18.41
N ASN A 151 8.19 0.39 -17.39
CA ASN A 151 8.83 -0.24 -16.23
C ASN A 151 9.70 -1.42 -16.66
N ARG A 152 9.18 -2.30 -17.54
CA ARG A 152 9.95 -3.42 -18.08
C ARG A 152 11.17 -2.93 -18.88
N TRP A 153 11.00 -1.89 -19.69
CA TRP A 153 12.12 -1.33 -20.46
C TRP A 153 13.21 -0.74 -19.57
N HIS A 154 12.84 -0.04 -18.49
CA HIS A 154 13.79 0.63 -17.61
C HIS A 154 14.37 -0.27 -16.51
N PHE A 155 13.52 -0.95 -15.73
CA PHE A 155 13.96 -1.70 -14.56
C PHE A 155 14.51 -3.09 -14.92
N GLU A 156 13.91 -3.78 -15.90
CA GLU A 156 14.27 -5.15 -16.24
C GLU A 156 15.26 -5.20 -17.41
N LYS A 157 14.92 -4.57 -18.54
CA LYS A 157 15.67 -4.69 -19.79
C LYS A 157 16.78 -3.65 -19.97
N LYS A 158 16.81 -2.61 -19.15
CA LYS A 158 17.79 -1.50 -19.21
C LYS A 158 17.90 -0.86 -20.62
N LEU A 159 16.78 -0.80 -21.35
CA LEU A 159 16.70 -0.25 -22.71
C LEU A 159 16.59 1.27 -22.74
N ILE A 160 16.10 1.87 -21.65
CA ILE A 160 15.92 3.32 -21.52
C ILE A 160 16.52 3.79 -20.20
N ASP A 161 17.16 4.95 -20.24
CA ASP A 161 17.74 5.59 -19.07
C ASP A 161 16.65 6.23 -18.17
N PRO A 162 16.98 6.63 -16.92
CA PRO A 162 16.00 7.21 -16.01
C PRO A 162 15.30 8.48 -16.52
N ASN A 163 15.99 9.33 -17.29
CA ASN A 163 15.42 10.57 -17.81
C ASN A 163 14.45 10.29 -18.95
N ASP A 164 14.79 9.37 -19.85
CA ASP A 164 13.89 8.93 -20.92
C ASP A 164 12.63 8.25 -20.34
N TYR A 165 12.80 7.37 -19.35
CA TYR A 165 11.68 6.77 -18.62
C TYR A 165 10.76 7.85 -18.03
N LYS A 166 11.33 8.80 -17.26
CA LYS A 166 10.57 9.86 -16.59
C LYS A 166 9.79 10.70 -17.60
N THR A 167 10.45 11.12 -18.68
CA THR A 167 9.85 11.96 -19.71
C THR A 167 8.65 11.26 -20.36
N ARG A 168 8.80 10.00 -20.77
CA ARG A 168 7.73 9.23 -21.41
C ARG A 168 6.58 8.92 -20.44
N ALA A 169 6.90 8.51 -19.22
CA ALA A 169 5.89 8.16 -18.22
C ALA A 169 5.04 9.38 -17.81
N LEU A 170 5.68 10.56 -17.65
CA LEU A 170 4.96 11.79 -17.37
C LEU A 170 4.09 12.23 -18.55
N ALA A 171 4.58 12.11 -19.79
CA ALA A 171 3.80 12.42 -20.98
C ALA A 171 2.53 11.55 -21.10
N ILE A 172 2.63 10.26 -20.79
CA ILE A 172 1.46 9.34 -20.74
C ILE A 172 0.44 9.83 -19.70
N ILE A 173 0.89 10.17 -18.49
CA ILE A 173 0.01 10.63 -17.41
C ILE A 173 -0.64 11.97 -17.78
N ASP A 174 0.12 12.90 -18.34
CA ASP A 174 -0.34 14.24 -18.72
C ASP A 174 -1.42 14.17 -19.78
N LYS A 175 -1.26 13.29 -20.77
CA LYS A 175 -2.28 13.05 -21.81
C LYS A 175 -3.59 12.52 -21.23
N ALA A 176 -3.54 11.65 -20.23
CA ALA A 176 -4.72 11.05 -19.62
C ALA A 176 -5.37 11.92 -18.53
N ARG A 177 -4.64 12.91 -18.02
CA ARG A 177 -5.04 13.75 -16.88
C ARG A 177 -6.39 14.44 -17.05
N PRO A 178 -6.72 15.09 -18.19
CA PRO A 178 -7.98 15.83 -18.34
C PRO A 178 -9.23 14.95 -18.16
N THR A 179 -9.11 13.68 -18.53
CA THR A 179 -10.20 12.71 -18.42
C THR A 179 -10.22 12.07 -17.03
N LEU A 180 -9.07 11.59 -16.56
CA LEU A 180 -9.01 10.81 -15.32
C LEU A 180 -9.14 11.66 -14.05
N GLU A 181 -8.72 12.93 -14.05
CA GLU A 181 -8.81 13.77 -12.86
C GLU A 181 -10.23 14.17 -12.46
N GLN A 182 -11.19 14.02 -13.37
CA GLN A 182 -12.61 14.20 -13.08
C GLN A 182 -13.10 13.19 -12.02
N HIS A 183 -12.42 12.05 -11.91
CA HIS A 183 -12.68 11.05 -10.89
C HIS A 183 -11.70 11.19 -9.73
N ARG A 184 -12.21 11.60 -8.56
CA ARG A 184 -11.43 11.81 -7.33
C ARG A 184 -10.48 10.66 -6.98
N GLY A 185 -10.90 9.42 -7.23
CA GLY A 185 -10.08 8.23 -7.00
C GLY A 185 -8.86 8.16 -7.94
N CYS A 186 -9.04 8.44 -9.23
CA CYS A 186 -7.98 8.44 -10.23
C CYS A 186 -7.01 9.60 -10.00
N LYS A 187 -7.51 10.81 -9.73
CA LYS A 187 -6.67 11.98 -9.43
C LYS A 187 -5.62 11.70 -8.37
N ARG A 188 -6.03 11.10 -7.24
CA ARG A 188 -5.11 10.74 -6.15
C ARG A 188 -4.08 9.68 -6.58
N ILE A 189 -4.46 8.74 -7.44
CA ILE A 189 -3.55 7.71 -7.95
C ILE A 189 -2.51 8.34 -8.88
N LEU A 190 -2.94 9.20 -9.81
CA LEU A 190 -2.06 9.89 -10.75
C LEU A 190 -1.05 10.81 -10.05
N ILE A 191 -1.48 11.62 -9.07
CA ILE A 191 -0.57 12.48 -8.30
C ILE A 191 0.51 11.64 -7.60
N ASN A 192 0.14 10.48 -7.05
CA ASN A 192 1.12 9.58 -6.42
C ASN A 192 2.08 8.96 -7.43
N LEU A 193 1.61 8.60 -8.63
CA LEU A 193 2.45 8.09 -9.72
C LEU A 193 3.44 9.17 -10.17
N ILE A 194 2.96 10.39 -10.44
CA ILE A 194 3.80 11.53 -10.84
C ILE A 194 4.88 11.78 -9.79
N ALA A 195 4.52 11.78 -8.51
CA ALA A 195 5.48 11.95 -7.42
C ALA A 195 6.56 10.87 -7.48
N LEU A 196 6.19 9.59 -7.48
CA LEU A 196 7.15 8.47 -7.52
C LEU A 196 8.06 8.53 -8.76
N ILE A 197 7.48 8.76 -9.94
CA ILE A 197 8.21 8.83 -11.21
C ILE A 197 9.16 10.03 -11.22
N SER A 198 8.73 11.17 -10.68
CA SER A 198 9.55 12.39 -10.66
C SER A 198 10.76 12.26 -9.75
N THR A 199 10.66 11.39 -8.73
CA THR A 199 11.70 11.14 -7.73
C THR A 199 12.62 9.98 -8.07
N LEU A 200 12.37 9.24 -9.14
CA LEU A 200 13.27 8.21 -9.62
C LEU A 200 14.67 8.79 -9.83
N GLY A 201 15.68 8.14 -9.23
CA GLY A 201 17.08 8.56 -9.32
C GLY A 201 17.51 9.69 -8.38
N PHE A 202 16.59 10.29 -7.61
CA PHE A 202 16.93 11.19 -6.51
C PHE A 202 16.59 10.53 -5.18
N ALA A 203 17.61 10.20 -4.37
CA ALA A 203 17.39 9.92 -2.96
C ALA A 203 16.68 11.14 -2.35
N PHE A 204 15.44 10.98 -1.90
CA PHE A 204 14.68 12.07 -1.31
C PHE A 204 15.33 12.47 0.03
N ILE A 205 16.32 13.36 -0.01
CA ILE A 205 16.62 14.26 1.08
C ILE A 205 15.42 15.22 1.14
N VAL A 206 14.83 15.36 2.32
CA VAL A 206 13.65 16.19 2.65
C VAL A 206 12.27 15.57 2.39
N ASN A 207 11.91 14.55 3.19
CA ASN A 207 10.72 14.67 4.05
C ASN A 207 10.78 13.71 5.26
N LYS A 208 11.90 13.78 6.00
CA LYS A 208 11.99 13.30 7.38
C LYS A 208 11.98 14.55 8.26
N GLY A 209 10.82 14.88 8.80
CA GLY A 209 10.68 15.98 9.75
C GLY A 209 9.22 16.38 9.91
N VAL A 210 8.66 16.06 11.07
CA VAL A 210 7.54 16.78 11.70
C VAL A 210 6.09 16.32 11.39
N ASN A 211 5.72 15.58 10.34
CA ASN A 211 4.25 15.41 10.12
C ASN A 211 3.62 14.11 9.60
N ASN A 212 4.29 12.95 9.56
CA ASN A 212 3.67 11.62 9.36
C ASN A 212 2.59 11.48 8.24
N ARG A 213 2.54 12.42 7.28
CA ARG A 213 1.57 12.54 6.18
C ARG A 213 2.32 12.32 4.89
N PHE A 214 2.20 11.12 4.32
CA PHE A 214 2.70 10.88 2.97
C PHE A 214 1.74 11.47 1.93
N LEU A 215 2.30 12.30 1.04
CA LEU A 215 1.85 12.57 -0.33
C LEU A 215 0.42 13.10 -0.49
N PHE A 216 0.34 14.45 -0.53
CA PHE A 216 -0.60 15.31 -1.27
C PHE A 216 -2.02 14.79 -1.49
N CYS A 217 -2.72 14.49 -0.40
CA CYS A 217 -4.12 14.85 -0.15
C CYS A 217 -4.44 14.35 1.26
N PRO A 218 -4.78 15.24 2.23
CA PRO A 218 -5.32 14.78 3.51
C PRO A 218 -6.58 13.92 3.27
N GLU A 219 -6.79 12.95 4.14
CA GLU A 219 -8.08 12.27 4.23
C GLU A 219 -9.19 13.31 4.29
N THR A 220 -10.27 13.04 3.55
CA THR A 220 -11.39 13.98 3.42
C THR A 220 -11.95 14.41 4.76
N LYS A 221 -12.55 15.60 4.82
CA LYS A 221 -13.51 16.06 5.84
C LYS A 221 -14.59 15.03 6.24
N SER A 222 -14.78 13.95 5.49
CA SER A 222 -15.62 12.81 5.84
C SER A 222 -15.07 11.95 6.99
N SER A 223 -13.74 11.81 7.15
CA SER A 223 -13.18 11.15 8.34
C SER A 223 -13.32 12.06 9.56
N GLU A 224 -13.13 13.38 9.42
CA GLU A 224 -13.45 14.38 10.45
C GLU A 224 -14.94 14.41 10.81
N GLN A 225 -15.84 14.25 9.84
CA GLN A 225 -17.27 14.13 10.09
C GLN A 225 -17.61 12.82 10.81
N LEU A 226 -16.94 11.71 10.46
CA LEU A 226 -17.07 10.45 11.23
C LEU A 226 -16.56 10.61 12.65
N THR A 227 -15.41 11.26 12.87
CA THR A 227 -14.88 11.50 14.23
C THR A 227 -15.75 12.47 15.01
N LYS A 228 -16.35 13.49 14.35
CA LYS A 228 -17.34 14.37 14.96
C LYS A 228 -18.64 13.64 15.30
N LEU A 229 -19.07 12.68 14.47
CA LEU A 229 -20.22 11.84 14.76
C LEU A 229 -19.94 10.92 15.95
N GLU A 230 -18.79 10.23 15.95
CA GLU A 230 -18.32 9.38 17.06
C GLU A 230 -18.25 10.15 18.38
N HIS A 231 -17.71 11.38 18.33
CA HIS A 231 -17.63 12.26 19.50
C HIS A 231 -18.98 12.86 19.93
N SER A 232 -19.96 12.94 19.02
CA SER A 232 -21.33 13.40 19.35
C SER A 232 -22.16 12.26 19.93
N VAL A 233 -21.99 11.04 19.42
CA VAL A 233 -22.64 9.83 19.94
C VAL A 233 -22.09 9.44 21.31
N SER A 234 -20.78 9.60 21.55
CA SER A 234 -20.20 9.34 22.88
C SER A 234 -20.70 10.30 23.97
N LYS A 235 -21.19 11.48 23.59
CA LYS A 235 -21.82 12.45 24.50
C LYS A 235 -23.30 12.23 24.75
N LEU A 236 -23.96 11.35 24.00
CA LEU A 236 -25.38 11.01 24.16
C LEU A 236 -25.60 9.80 25.10
N ASN A 237 -24.53 9.21 25.64
CA ASN A 237 -24.59 8.13 26.64
C ASN A 237 -24.41 8.68 28.07
N TYR A 238 -25.30 9.58 28.48
CA TYR A 238 -25.58 9.89 29.89
C TYR A 238 -27.03 9.50 30.19
#